data_AF-A0AAW6EAX0-F1
#
_entry.id   AF-A0AAW6EAX0-F1
#
_cell.length_a   1.000
_cell.length_b   1.000
_cell.length_c   1.000
_cell.angle_alpha   90.00
_cell.angle_beta   90.00
_cell.angle_gamma   90.00
#
_symmetry.space_group_name_H-M   'P 1'
#
loop_
_entity.id
_entity.type
_entity.pdbx_description
1 polymer ?
#
loop_
_entity_poly.entity_id
_entity_poly.type
_entity_poly.pdbx_seq_one_letter_code
_entity_poly.pdbx_strand_id
1 'polypeptide(L)'
;MEMNIQDPIYADSMRFGEALIDACSKGIDGAGAFAFAEQNGIDLFLGDKEFGKYIRTNNYVLIVGTDSITDYKAITKLRDYNSKYPKLSIYCYIHDSRKYLFHPKITWFQTSTGGISLIGSGNLTERGLFHNVEIYSYDELDKKEFDEMKDTWLEWLNYSISSNLIFTIDDRIVDHAIKLSSQKKAMSFTSSGSNQSKKTQISTELTELYKKQPALLTVKKRKTTSTPTTPVTLPPKSSTIISQKISKVSNSPTPSVVNPVWTINLADRILVAEITKSGSRWSQINFDKKSFTEFFGATPGGKSGTYRILLKHTNALGKLMETESRPSVSVASHNWRFEISAASGLAYPQGSDRPYVVFDEVSTRSFIYELIMPGDPGYTDINAFVKAWKNANNKTGIARIITDGNTLNASTPSLGLWKV
;
A
#
# COMPACT_ATOMS: atom_id res chain seq x y z
N MET A 1 17.47 18.22 5.82
CA MET A 1 17.09 16.79 5.87
C MET A 1 16.13 16.58 7.02
N GLU A 2 14.91 16.12 6.76
CA GLU A 2 13.92 15.82 7.80
C GLU A 2 13.83 14.30 8.00
N MET A 3 14.34 13.81 9.13
CA MET A 3 14.26 12.39 9.47
C MET A 3 12.87 12.07 10.02
N ASN A 4 12.23 11.07 9.42
CA ASN A 4 10.92 10.59 9.81
C ASN A 4 11.02 9.14 10.31
N ILE A 5 10.28 8.85 11.38
CA ILE A 5 10.18 7.51 11.96
C ILE A 5 8.73 7.05 11.81
N GLN A 6 8.53 6.03 10.97
CA GLN A 6 7.32 5.25 10.96
C GLN A 6 7.37 4.27 12.13
N ASP A 7 6.50 4.41 13.13
CA ASP A 7 6.38 3.45 14.24
C ASP A 7 4.92 3.43 14.70
N PRO A 8 4.24 2.27 14.71
CA PRO A 8 2.87 2.17 15.16
C PRO A 8 2.57 2.71 16.55
N ILE A 9 3.54 2.76 17.46
CA ILE A 9 3.30 3.24 18.83
C ILE A 9 3.85 4.65 19.09
N TYR A 10 4.45 5.29 18.07
CA TYR A 10 4.99 6.64 18.17
C TYR A 10 3.97 7.68 17.67
N ALA A 11 3.57 8.61 18.55
CA ALA A 11 2.48 9.54 18.27
C ALA A 11 2.76 10.52 17.10
N ASP A 12 4.03 10.95 16.96
CA ASP A 12 4.46 11.88 15.90
C ASP A 12 4.85 11.15 14.60
N SER A 13 4.41 9.91 14.44
CA SER A 13 4.75 9.10 13.28
C SER A 13 3.92 9.50 12.05
N MET A 14 4.61 10.03 11.04
CA MET A 14 4.11 10.05 9.68
C MET A 14 4.40 8.68 9.03
N ARG A 15 3.37 8.03 8.48
CA ARG A 15 3.59 6.78 7.74
C ARG A 15 4.21 7.10 6.40
N PHE A 16 5.09 6.24 5.91
CA PHE A 16 5.74 6.40 4.62
C PHE A 16 4.71 6.50 3.48
N GLY A 17 3.63 5.71 3.53
CA GLY A 17 2.51 5.83 2.58
C GLY A 17 1.85 7.22 2.58
N GLU A 18 1.79 7.90 3.73
CA GLU A 18 1.26 9.27 3.83
C GLU A 18 2.23 10.29 3.26
N ALA A 19 3.52 10.09 3.49
CA ALA A 19 4.58 10.94 2.95
C ALA A 19 4.61 10.90 1.42
N LEU A 20 4.39 9.73 0.82
CA LEU A 20 4.20 9.59 -0.62
C LEU A 20 3.02 10.44 -1.14
N ILE A 21 1.89 10.43 -0.42
CA ILE A 21 0.70 11.17 -0.81
C ILE A 21 0.87 12.68 -0.59
N ASP A 22 1.49 13.11 0.51
CA ASP A 22 1.83 14.52 0.74
C ASP A 22 2.71 15.06 -0.40
N ALA A 23 3.74 14.29 -0.78
CA ALA A 23 4.63 14.68 -1.89
C ALA A 23 3.90 14.74 -3.24
N CYS A 24 2.95 13.84 -3.51
CA CYS A 24 2.09 13.92 -4.70
C CYS A 24 1.27 15.22 -4.75
N SER A 25 0.83 15.75 -3.60
CA SER A 25 0.05 16.99 -3.56
C SER A 25 0.87 18.25 -3.92
N LYS A 26 2.20 18.15 -3.81
CA LYS A 26 3.16 19.24 -4.07
C LYS A 26 3.88 19.08 -5.41
N GLY A 27 3.98 17.85 -5.93
CA GLY A 27 4.77 17.51 -7.10
C GLY A 27 4.11 17.81 -8.44
N ILE A 28 4.94 18.04 -9.47
CA ILE A 28 4.52 18.23 -10.87
C ILE A 28 5.06 17.17 -11.84
N ASP A 29 6.11 16.43 -11.45
CA ASP A 29 6.63 15.24 -12.12
C ASP A 29 7.35 14.40 -11.06
N GLY A 30 7.56 13.11 -11.27
CA GLY A 30 8.23 12.27 -10.28
C GLY A 30 8.77 10.96 -10.80
N ALA A 31 9.60 10.33 -9.99
CA ALA A 31 10.03 8.96 -10.21
C ALA A 31 10.36 8.25 -8.90
N GLY A 32 10.31 6.93 -8.90
CA GLY A 32 10.67 6.12 -7.75
C GLY A 32 11.18 4.73 -8.12
N ALA A 33 12.01 4.18 -7.24
CA ALA A 33 12.54 2.83 -7.32
C ALA A 33 12.32 2.11 -6.00
N PHE A 34 11.63 0.97 -6.06
CA PHE A 34 11.38 0.11 -4.91
C PHE A 34 11.88 -1.30 -5.18
N ALA A 35 12.64 -1.84 -4.22
CA ALA A 35 13.16 -3.20 -4.28
C ALA A 35 12.03 -4.23 -4.40
N PHE A 36 10.98 -4.04 -3.60
CA PHE A 36 9.86 -4.97 -3.47
C PHE A 36 8.53 -4.26 -3.62
N ALA A 37 7.57 -4.95 -4.25
CA ALA A 37 6.19 -4.52 -4.36
C ALA A 37 5.23 -5.69 -4.07
N GLU A 38 4.13 -5.40 -3.38
CA GLU A 38 3.02 -6.34 -3.14
C GLU A 38 1.72 -5.70 -3.58
N GLN A 39 0.75 -6.51 -4.03
CA GLN A 39 -0.53 -6.03 -4.54
C GLN A 39 -1.17 -4.97 -3.64
N ASN A 40 -1.26 -5.22 -2.33
CA ASN A 40 -1.86 -4.26 -1.38
C ASN A 40 -1.07 -2.96 -1.27
N GLY A 41 0.28 -3.02 -1.23
CA GLY A 41 1.11 -1.82 -1.18
C GLY A 41 0.96 -0.97 -2.45
N ILE A 42 0.87 -1.63 -3.60
CA ILE A 42 0.60 -0.99 -4.89
C ILE A 42 -0.77 -0.31 -4.86
N ASP A 43 -1.81 -0.98 -4.37
CA ASP A 43 -3.15 -0.43 -4.26
C ASP A 43 -3.24 0.76 -3.30
N LEU A 44 -2.54 0.70 -2.17
CA LEU A 44 -2.54 1.77 -1.18
C LEU A 44 -1.88 3.05 -1.69
N PHE A 45 -0.92 2.96 -2.61
CA PHE A 45 -0.30 4.13 -3.22
C PHE A 45 -0.96 4.53 -4.55
N LEU A 46 -0.92 3.66 -5.56
CA LEU A 46 -1.38 3.98 -6.92
C LEU A 46 -2.91 4.03 -7.04
N GLY A 47 -3.62 3.37 -6.11
CA GLY A 47 -5.07 3.42 -5.99
C GLY A 47 -5.58 4.63 -5.22
N ASP A 48 -4.70 5.40 -4.59
CA ASP A 48 -5.10 6.54 -3.79
C ASP A 48 -5.76 7.64 -4.63
N LYS A 49 -6.76 8.31 -4.05
CA LYS A 49 -7.48 9.40 -4.73
C LYS A 49 -6.55 10.58 -5.05
N GLU A 50 -5.61 10.92 -4.18
CA GLU A 50 -4.69 12.05 -4.38
C GLU A 50 -3.60 11.70 -5.38
N PHE A 51 -3.05 10.46 -5.36
CA PHE A 51 -2.19 9.98 -6.44
C PHE A 51 -2.94 10.00 -7.78
N GLY A 52 -4.20 9.55 -7.79
CA GLY A 52 -5.06 9.58 -8.96
C GLY A 52 -5.33 10.98 -9.52
N LYS A 53 -5.33 12.02 -8.68
CA LYS A 53 -5.39 13.42 -9.14
C LYS A 53 -4.04 13.84 -9.74
N TYR A 54 -2.95 13.58 -9.02
CA TYR A 54 -1.59 13.89 -9.44
C TYR A 54 -1.26 13.29 -10.83
N ILE A 55 -1.49 11.99 -11.02
CA ILE A 55 -1.08 11.27 -12.23
C ILE A 55 -1.91 11.62 -13.48
N ARG A 56 -3.04 12.34 -13.33
CA ARG A 56 -3.79 12.86 -14.49
C ARG A 56 -3.07 14.03 -15.16
N THR A 57 -2.36 14.83 -14.38
CA THR A 57 -1.68 16.04 -14.87
C THR A 57 -0.18 15.83 -15.01
N ASN A 58 0.41 14.95 -14.22
CA ASN A 58 1.86 14.86 -14.01
C ASN A 58 2.40 13.49 -14.41
N ASN A 59 3.69 13.40 -14.75
CA ASN A 59 4.31 12.11 -15.07
C ASN A 59 4.86 11.44 -13.81
N TYR A 60 4.84 10.11 -13.81
CA TYR A 60 5.52 9.32 -12.79
C TYR A 60 6.18 8.08 -13.38
N VAL A 61 7.47 7.91 -13.12
CA VAL A 61 8.24 6.73 -13.52
C VAL A 61 8.49 5.83 -12.32
N LEU A 62 7.97 4.61 -12.35
CA LEU A 62 8.15 3.64 -11.27
C LEU A 62 9.04 2.48 -11.74
N ILE A 63 10.09 2.18 -10.99
CA ILE A 63 10.97 1.03 -11.20
C ILE A 63 10.78 0.06 -10.03
N VAL A 64 10.46 -1.20 -10.33
CA VAL A 64 10.29 -2.25 -9.31
C VAL A 64 11.27 -3.40 -9.53
N GLY A 65 11.84 -3.92 -8.45
CA GLY A 65 12.62 -5.16 -8.49
C GLY A 65 11.73 -6.38 -8.73
N THR A 66 12.26 -7.38 -9.42
CA THR A 66 11.53 -8.65 -9.71
C THR A 66 11.89 -9.80 -8.75
N ASP A 67 12.69 -9.53 -7.72
CA ASP A 67 13.21 -10.56 -6.81
C ASP A 67 12.37 -10.70 -5.54
N SER A 68 12.45 -11.89 -4.95
CA SER A 68 11.93 -12.32 -3.64
C SER A 68 10.43 -12.09 -3.41
N ILE A 69 10.02 -10.84 -3.22
CA ILE A 69 8.69 -10.44 -2.74
C ILE A 69 7.76 -10.08 -3.89
N THR A 70 8.27 -9.38 -4.91
CA THR A 70 7.47 -9.01 -6.08
C THR A 70 7.05 -10.27 -6.82
N ASP A 71 5.75 -10.53 -6.84
CA ASP A 71 5.15 -11.76 -7.37
C ASP A 71 4.19 -11.49 -8.54
N TYR A 72 3.51 -12.56 -9.00
CA TYR A 72 2.55 -12.46 -10.10
C TYR A 72 1.37 -11.53 -9.79
N LYS A 73 0.92 -11.47 -8.53
CA LYS A 73 -0.17 -10.57 -8.14
C LYS A 73 0.28 -9.11 -8.21
N ALA A 74 1.48 -8.82 -7.71
CA ALA A 74 2.09 -7.51 -7.78
C ALA A 74 2.27 -7.03 -9.23
N ILE A 75 2.86 -7.86 -10.12
CA ILE A 75 3.05 -7.49 -11.52
C ILE A 75 1.72 -7.32 -12.26
N THR A 76 0.74 -8.20 -12.03
CA THR A 76 -0.59 -8.04 -12.63
C THR A 76 -1.19 -6.70 -12.24
N LYS A 77 -1.10 -6.36 -10.96
CA LYS A 77 -1.66 -5.11 -10.47
C LYS A 77 -0.94 -3.86 -10.99
N LEU A 78 0.39 -3.92 -11.11
CA LEU A 78 1.16 -2.85 -11.76
C LEU A 78 0.76 -2.67 -13.22
N ARG A 79 0.53 -3.76 -13.98
CA ARG A 79 0.03 -3.68 -15.37
C ARG A 79 -1.33 -3.01 -15.45
N ASP A 80 -2.24 -3.31 -14.53
CA ASP A 80 -3.55 -2.67 -14.46
C ASP A 80 -3.41 -1.15 -14.28
N TYR A 81 -2.56 -0.70 -13.35
CA TYR A 81 -2.33 0.73 -13.11
C TYR A 81 -1.58 1.43 -14.26
N ASN A 82 -0.59 0.77 -14.85
CA ASN A 82 0.14 1.27 -16.02
C ASN A 82 -0.81 1.47 -17.22
N SER A 83 -1.79 0.58 -17.38
CA SER A 83 -2.83 0.71 -18.42
C SER A 83 -3.86 1.80 -18.08
N LYS A 84 -4.21 1.94 -16.79
CA LYS A 84 -5.19 2.91 -16.29
C LYS A 84 -4.70 4.35 -16.40
N TYR A 85 -3.40 4.60 -16.19
CA TYR A 85 -2.84 5.95 -16.12
C TYR A 85 -1.82 6.19 -17.23
N PRO A 86 -2.18 6.93 -18.30
CA PRO A 86 -1.26 7.16 -19.43
C PRO A 86 0.05 7.88 -19.10
N LYS A 87 0.11 8.60 -17.98
CA LYS A 87 1.31 9.32 -17.50
C LYS A 87 2.10 8.53 -16.45
N LEU A 88 1.67 7.31 -16.13
CA LEU A 88 2.42 6.38 -15.31
C LEU A 88 3.22 5.46 -16.23
N SER A 89 4.53 5.38 -16.03
CA SER A 89 5.39 4.43 -16.71
C SER A 89 6.02 3.48 -15.70
N ILE A 90 5.74 2.18 -15.82
CA ILE A 90 6.27 1.17 -14.92
C ILE A 90 7.30 0.29 -15.63
N TYR A 91 8.44 0.12 -14.97
CA TYR A 91 9.53 -0.73 -15.42
C TYR A 91 9.96 -1.73 -14.35
N CYS A 92 10.50 -2.84 -14.80
CA CYS A 92 11.07 -3.88 -13.95
C CYS A 92 12.60 -3.88 -14.06
N TYR A 93 13.27 -3.88 -12.90
CA TYR A 93 14.70 -4.09 -12.81
C TYR A 93 14.98 -5.60 -12.67
N ILE A 94 15.69 -6.17 -13.65
CA ILE A 94 15.97 -7.61 -13.73
C ILE A 94 17.46 -7.83 -13.77
N HIS A 95 17.97 -8.63 -12.84
CA HIS A 95 19.38 -8.99 -12.76
C HIS A 95 19.57 -10.42 -12.26
N ASP A 96 20.80 -10.91 -12.33
CA ASP A 96 21.18 -12.16 -11.69
C ASP A 96 21.29 -11.96 -10.17
N SER A 97 20.22 -12.25 -9.44
CA SER A 97 20.12 -12.09 -7.98
C SER A 97 21.14 -12.91 -7.18
N ARG A 98 21.93 -13.78 -7.82
CA ARG A 98 23.05 -14.50 -7.20
C ARG A 98 24.29 -13.63 -7.05
N LYS A 99 24.39 -12.56 -7.84
CA LYS A 99 25.57 -11.71 -7.94
C LYS A 99 25.46 -10.46 -7.05
N TYR A 100 24.28 -9.86 -6.99
CA TYR A 100 23.98 -8.69 -6.17
C TYR A 100 22.47 -8.61 -5.93
N LEU A 101 22.02 -7.62 -5.15
CA LEU A 101 20.62 -7.37 -4.84
C LEU A 101 20.21 -5.96 -5.31
N PHE A 102 19.10 -5.87 -6.04
CA PHE A 102 18.43 -4.60 -6.29
C PHE A 102 17.63 -4.20 -5.05
N HIS A 103 18.13 -3.22 -4.29
CA HIS A 103 17.51 -2.83 -3.02
C HIS A 103 17.16 -1.33 -2.82
N PRO A 104 17.01 -0.50 -3.87
CA PRO A 104 16.65 0.91 -3.67
C PRO A 104 15.23 1.06 -3.12
N LYS A 105 15.04 2.14 -2.35
CA LYS A 105 13.77 2.57 -1.73
C LYS A 105 13.79 4.09 -1.70
N ILE A 106 13.55 4.65 -2.87
CA ILE A 106 13.65 6.08 -3.11
C ILE A 106 12.50 6.49 -4.02
N THR A 107 11.91 7.64 -3.74
CA THR A 107 11.08 8.36 -4.70
C THR A 107 11.40 9.83 -4.62
N TRP A 108 11.21 10.54 -5.72
CA TRP A 108 11.29 11.99 -5.74
C TRP A 108 10.17 12.59 -6.56
N PHE A 109 9.86 13.84 -6.26
CA PHE A 109 8.86 14.65 -6.92
C PHE A 109 9.46 16.03 -7.23
N GLN A 110 9.45 16.44 -8.48
CA GLN A 110 9.78 17.80 -8.86
C GLN A 110 8.69 18.75 -8.37
N THR A 111 9.07 19.93 -7.89
CA THR A 111 8.15 21.03 -7.55
C THR A 111 8.44 22.24 -8.43
N SER A 112 7.68 23.33 -8.28
CA SER A 112 7.93 24.58 -9.01
C SER A 112 9.24 25.28 -8.62
N THR A 113 9.78 25.00 -7.44
CA THR A 113 10.96 25.68 -6.87
C THR A 113 12.16 24.76 -6.64
N GLY A 114 12.02 23.47 -6.90
CA GLY A 114 13.06 22.46 -6.68
C GLY A 114 12.46 21.07 -6.71
N GLY A 115 12.52 20.35 -5.61
CA GLY A 115 11.84 19.07 -5.49
C GLY A 115 11.77 18.52 -4.08
N ILE A 116 11.24 17.31 -3.98
CA ILE A 116 11.09 16.55 -2.75
C ILE A 116 11.72 15.19 -2.99
N SER A 117 12.55 14.72 -2.08
CA SER A 117 13.11 13.36 -2.07
C SER A 117 12.64 12.61 -0.84
N LEU A 118 12.24 11.36 -1.03
CA LEU A 118 11.95 10.43 0.05
C LEU A 118 12.85 9.20 -0.10
N ILE A 119 13.74 8.97 0.87
CA ILE A 119 14.70 7.86 0.87
C ILE A 119 14.61 7.14 2.21
N GLY A 120 14.45 5.82 2.22
CA GLY A 120 14.35 5.09 3.49
C GLY A 120 14.31 3.58 3.38
N SER A 121 13.74 2.94 4.40
CA SER A 121 13.63 1.49 4.49
C SER A 121 12.30 0.91 3.98
N GLY A 122 11.29 1.76 3.75
CA GLY A 122 9.96 1.36 3.25
C GLY A 122 9.95 0.87 1.80
N ASN A 123 9.35 -0.30 1.56
CA ASN A 123 9.05 -0.82 0.22
C ASN A 123 7.59 -0.55 -0.17
N LEU A 124 7.22 -0.82 -1.43
CA LEU A 124 5.84 -0.73 -1.93
C LEU A 124 5.00 -1.95 -1.50
N THR A 125 4.99 -2.22 -0.19
CA THR A 125 4.21 -3.28 0.46
C THR A 125 3.33 -2.63 1.53
N GLU A 126 2.18 -3.21 1.85
CA GLU A 126 1.29 -2.63 2.87
C GLU A 126 2.02 -2.44 4.20
N ARG A 127 2.85 -3.43 4.57
CA ARG A 127 3.68 -3.33 5.77
C ARG A 127 4.72 -2.22 5.69
N GLY A 128 5.44 -2.10 4.58
CA GLY A 128 6.45 -1.04 4.41
C GLY A 128 5.83 0.35 4.40
N LEU A 129 4.61 0.49 3.86
CA LEU A 129 3.93 1.78 3.78
C LEU A 129 3.25 2.22 5.09
N PHE A 130 2.83 1.29 5.97
CA PHE A 130 1.97 1.62 7.12
C PHE A 130 2.26 0.92 8.44
N HIS A 131 2.84 -0.29 8.44
CA HIS A 131 2.87 -1.13 9.67
C HIS A 131 4.25 -1.38 10.24
N ASN A 132 5.27 -1.52 9.42
CA ASN A 132 6.62 -1.77 9.89
C ASN A 132 7.16 -0.53 10.63
N VAL A 133 8.08 -0.77 11.56
CA VAL A 133 8.95 0.30 12.02
C VAL A 133 9.93 0.62 10.89
N GLU A 134 9.83 1.82 10.30
CA GLU A 134 10.64 2.26 9.16
C GLU A 134 11.26 3.62 9.47
N ILE A 135 12.42 3.90 8.87
CA ILE A 135 13.03 5.23 8.92
C ILE A 135 13.21 5.71 7.48
N TYR A 136 12.86 6.96 7.24
CA TYR A 136 13.05 7.61 5.94
C TYR A 136 13.36 9.10 6.10
N SER A 137 14.05 9.69 5.14
CA SER A 137 14.15 11.15 5.00
C SER A 137 13.01 11.68 4.15
N TYR A 138 12.50 12.86 4.51
CA TYR A 138 11.62 13.68 3.69
C TYR A 138 12.37 15.00 3.43
N ASP A 139 12.97 15.13 2.26
CA ASP A 139 13.89 16.23 1.97
C ASP A 139 13.27 17.17 0.94
N GLU A 140 12.89 18.37 1.37
CA GLU A 140 12.63 19.47 0.44
C GLU A 140 13.98 20.01 -0.05
N LEU A 141 14.19 19.93 -1.37
CA LEU A 141 15.41 20.29 -2.05
C LEU A 141 15.20 21.59 -2.82
N ASP A 142 16.18 22.49 -2.76
CA ASP A 142 16.18 23.65 -3.65
C ASP A 142 16.38 23.23 -5.12
N LYS A 143 16.29 24.20 -6.04
CA LYS A 143 16.41 23.90 -7.48
C LYS A 143 17.74 23.24 -7.85
N LYS A 144 18.83 23.68 -7.24
CA LYS A 144 20.18 23.18 -7.54
C LYS A 144 20.35 21.76 -7.00
N GLU A 145 19.99 21.53 -5.74
CA GLU A 145 20.05 20.22 -5.09
C GLU A 145 19.17 19.19 -5.82
N PHE A 146 17.96 19.60 -6.23
CA PHE A 146 17.06 18.75 -6.98
C PHE A 146 17.61 18.40 -8.37
N ASP A 147 18.19 19.36 -9.08
CA ASP A 147 18.77 19.11 -10.41
C ASP A 147 19.95 18.13 -10.32
N GLU A 148 20.82 18.27 -9.31
CA GLU A 148 21.93 17.34 -9.08
C GLU A 148 21.45 15.91 -8.79
N MET A 149 20.42 15.77 -7.96
CA MET A 149 19.78 14.47 -7.68
C MET A 149 19.13 13.90 -8.94
N LYS A 150 18.39 14.72 -9.70
CA LYS A 150 17.69 14.29 -10.92
C LYS A 150 18.68 13.87 -12.00
N ASP A 151 19.78 14.59 -12.18
CA ASP A 151 20.86 14.20 -13.09
C ASP A 151 21.47 12.86 -12.70
N THR A 152 21.75 12.66 -11.41
CA THR A 152 22.26 11.37 -10.89
C THR A 152 21.26 10.23 -11.15
N TRP A 153 19.97 10.48 -10.93
CA TRP A 153 18.90 9.52 -11.24
C TRP A 153 18.85 9.17 -12.73
N LEU A 154 18.91 10.18 -13.60
CA LEU A 154 18.87 10.00 -15.05
C LEU A 154 20.11 9.26 -15.56
N GLU A 155 21.30 9.57 -15.04
CA GLU A 155 22.53 8.84 -15.37
C GLU A 155 22.38 7.35 -15.01
N TRP A 156 21.92 7.04 -13.80
CA TRP A 156 21.69 5.66 -13.37
C TRP A 156 20.61 4.95 -14.20
N LEU A 157 19.52 5.64 -14.53
CA LEU A 157 18.45 5.11 -15.36
C LEU A 157 18.96 4.80 -16.78
N ASN A 158 19.69 5.72 -17.40
CA ASN A 158 20.28 5.57 -18.73
C ASN A 158 21.30 4.42 -18.77
N TYR A 159 22.15 4.32 -17.73
CA TYR A 159 23.06 3.20 -17.58
C TYR A 159 22.30 1.88 -17.47
N SER A 160 21.26 1.84 -16.64
CA SER A 160 20.46 0.62 -16.40
C SER A 160 19.71 0.17 -17.66
N ILE A 161 19.18 1.12 -18.45
CA ILE A 161 18.54 0.85 -19.74
C ILE A 161 19.58 0.30 -20.74
N SER A 162 20.68 1.02 -20.97
CA SER A 162 21.72 0.61 -21.92
C SER A 162 22.44 -0.68 -21.54
N SER A 163 22.40 -1.04 -20.25
CA SER A 163 22.97 -2.26 -19.70
C SER A 163 22.01 -3.46 -19.64
N ASN A 164 20.83 -3.36 -20.26
CA ASN A 164 19.80 -4.42 -20.26
C ASN A 164 19.35 -4.83 -18.85
N LEU A 165 19.20 -3.87 -17.94
CA LEU A 165 18.72 -4.11 -16.57
C LEU A 165 17.27 -3.69 -16.39
N ILE A 166 16.74 -2.80 -17.24
CA ILE A 166 15.39 -2.24 -17.13
C ILE A 166 14.54 -2.66 -18.33
N PHE A 167 13.34 -3.17 -18.03
CA PHE A 167 12.38 -3.68 -19.02
C PHE A 167 11.00 -3.09 -18.76
N THR A 168 10.22 -2.87 -19.82
CA THR A 168 8.80 -2.48 -19.68
C THR A 168 8.03 -3.55 -18.92
N ILE A 169 7.03 -3.17 -18.13
CA ILE A 169 6.23 -4.10 -17.32
C ILE A 169 5.55 -5.24 -18.14
N ASP A 170 5.29 -5.00 -19.43
CA ASP A 170 4.71 -5.98 -20.37
C ASP A 170 5.74 -6.84 -21.11
N ASP A 171 7.03 -6.64 -20.83
CA ASP A 171 8.07 -7.48 -21.41
C ASP A 171 7.97 -8.91 -20.86
N ARG A 172 8.12 -9.89 -21.74
CA ARG A 172 7.98 -11.30 -21.37
C ARG A 172 9.09 -11.76 -20.43
N ILE A 173 10.25 -11.13 -20.48
CA ILE A 173 11.35 -11.45 -19.58
C ILE A 173 10.99 -11.16 -18.11
N VAL A 174 10.05 -10.24 -17.86
CA VAL A 174 9.48 -9.98 -16.51
C VAL A 174 8.78 -11.23 -15.99
N ASP A 175 7.96 -11.89 -16.80
CA ASP A 175 7.22 -13.08 -16.37
C ASP A 175 8.18 -14.24 -16.03
N HIS A 176 9.31 -14.36 -16.74
CA HIS A 176 10.36 -15.33 -16.42
C HIS A 176 11.05 -14.99 -15.09
N ALA A 177 11.37 -13.72 -14.86
CA ALA A 177 12.01 -13.27 -13.62
C ALA A 177 11.12 -13.52 -12.39
N ILE A 178 9.83 -13.21 -12.49
CA ILE A 178 8.85 -13.44 -11.42
C ILE A 178 8.62 -14.94 -11.17
N LYS A 179 8.62 -15.76 -12.22
CA LYS A 179 8.57 -17.22 -12.08
C LYS A 179 9.74 -17.72 -11.24
N LEU A 180 10.95 -17.29 -11.59
CA LEU A 180 12.18 -17.69 -10.90
C LEU A 180 12.13 -17.25 -9.43
N SER A 181 11.70 -16.02 -9.16
CA SER A 181 11.50 -15.48 -7.81
C SER A 181 10.50 -16.31 -7.00
N SER A 182 9.34 -16.63 -7.58
CA SER A 182 8.29 -17.41 -6.93
C SER A 182 8.76 -18.84 -6.59
N GLN A 183 9.52 -19.46 -7.49
CA GLN A 183 10.12 -20.79 -7.26
C GLN A 183 11.15 -20.77 -6.13
N LYS A 184 12.03 -19.75 -6.08
CA LYS A 184 13.00 -19.56 -4.98
C LYS A 184 12.27 -19.39 -3.65
N LYS A 185 11.22 -18.58 -3.62
CA LYS A 185 10.39 -18.36 -2.41
C LYS A 185 9.75 -19.64 -1.92
N ALA A 186 9.08 -20.40 -2.80
CA ALA A 186 8.45 -21.67 -2.44
C ALA A 186 9.44 -22.67 -1.82
N MET A 187 10.65 -22.76 -2.39
CA MET A 187 11.69 -23.63 -1.84
C MET A 187 12.14 -23.24 -0.43
N SER A 188 12.28 -21.94 -0.15
CA SER A 188 12.64 -21.43 1.17
C SER A 188 11.63 -21.80 2.26
N PHE A 189 10.36 -22.03 1.90
CA PHE A 189 9.31 -22.47 2.84
C PHE A 189 9.28 -24.00 3.02
N THR A 190 9.71 -24.77 2.02
CA THR A 190 9.68 -26.25 2.06
C THR A 190 10.92 -26.91 2.67
N SER A 191 12.01 -26.16 2.87
CA SER A 191 13.31 -26.69 3.33
C SER A 191 13.42 -26.91 4.84
N SER A 192 12.32 -27.02 5.58
CA SER A 192 12.30 -27.36 7.01
C SER A 192 12.47 -28.87 7.31
N GLY A 193 12.79 -29.71 6.31
CA GLY A 193 13.13 -31.12 6.56
C GLY A 193 13.36 -31.95 5.30
N SER A 194 14.51 -31.81 4.63
CA SER A 194 15.17 -32.88 3.85
C SER A 194 16.39 -32.32 3.10
N ASN A 195 17.52 -33.03 3.22
CA ASN A 195 18.82 -32.70 2.61
C ASN A 195 18.89 -33.02 1.10
N GLN A 196 17.96 -32.50 0.29
CA GLN A 196 18.13 -32.46 -1.17
C GLN A 196 17.82 -31.06 -1.71
N SER A 197 18.89 -30.29 -1.94
CA SER A 197 18.86 -28.97 -2.55
C SER A 197 18.51 -29.07 -4.05
N LYS A 198 17.22 -29.17 -4.39
CA LYS A 198 16.74 -29.02 -5.77
C LYS A 198 17.02 -27.60 -6.26
N LYS A 199 18.18 -27.33 -6.86
CA LYS A 199 18.51 -25.99 -7.40
C LYS A 199 17.40 -25.49 -8.34
N THR A 200 16.89 -24.27 -8.09
CA THR A 200 15.93 -23.63 -8.99
C THR A 200 16.57 -23.45 -10.37
N GLN A 201 15.96 -24.04 -11.39
CA GLN A 201 16.48 -23.93 -12.76
C GLN A 201 16.18 -22.54 -13.34
N ILE A 202 17.23 -21.82 -13.70
CA ILE A 202 17.12 -20.55 -14.42
C ILE A 202 16.73 -20.85 -15.87
N SER A 203 15.77 -20.11 -16.42
CA SER A 203 15.33 -20.30 -17.80
C SER A 203 16.42 -19.90 -18.80
N THR A 204 16.35 -20.44 -20.02
CA THR A 204 17.31 -20.12 -21.08
C THR A 204 17.30 -18.63 -21.40
N GLU A 205 16.12 -18.00 -21.42
CA GLU A 205 15.93 -16.57 -21.68
C GLU A 205 16.63 -15.69 -20.64
N LEU A 206 16.45 -15.99 -19.34
CA LEU A 206 17.15 -15.28 -18.27
C LEU A 206 18.67 -15.53 -18.33
N THR A 207 19.08 -16.75 -18.67
CA THR A 207 20.51 -17.08 -18.83
C THR A 207 21.15 -16.25 -19.94
N GLU A 208 20.48 -16.12 -21.09
CA GLU A 208 20.95 -15.29 -22.20
C GLU A 208 20.92 -13.80 -21.88
N LEU A 209 19.89 -13.33 -21.16
CA LEU A 209 19.86 -11.96 -20.65
C LEU A 209 21.08 -11.68 -19.76
N TYR A 210 21.35 -12.53 -18.78
CA TYR A 210 22.42 -12.31 -17.81
C TYR A 210 23.82 -12.33 -18.44
N LYS A 211 24.01 -13.00 -19.59
CA LYS A 211 25.26 -12.95 -20.37
C LYS A 211 25.47 -11.60 -21.06
N LYS A 212 24.39 -10.89 -21.39
CA LYS A 212 24.41 -9.57 -22.04
C LYS A 212 24.46 -8.41 -21.05
N GLN A 213 24.28 -8.68 -19.76
CA GLN A 213 24.42 -7.67 -18.71
C GLN A 213 25.90 -7.46 -18.36
N PRO A 214 26.28 -6.26 -17.88
CA PRO A 214 27.66 -5.98 -17.48
C PRO A 214 28.17 -7.00 -16.46
N ALA A 215 29.41 -7.42 -16.65
CA ALA A 215 30.14 -8.13 -15.61
C ALA A 215 30.30 -7.21 -14.39
N LEU A 216 30.34 -7.78 -13.19
CA LEU A 216 30.70 -7.04 -11.98
C LEU A 216 32.12 -6.48 -12.17
N LEU A 217 32.23 -5.19 -12.42
CA LEU A 217 33.51 -4.50 -12.53
C LEU A 217 34.06 -4.24 -11.13
N THR A 218 35.37 -4.47 -10.94
CA THR A 218 36.12 -3.90 -9.83
C THR A 218 36.22 -2.38 -10.05
N VAL A 219 35.38 -1.65 -9.31
CA VAL A 219 35.34 -0.19 -9.09
C VAL A 219 36.15 0.67 -10.09
N LYS A 220 35.47 1.35 -11.03
CA LYS A 220 36.02 2.54 -11.69
C LYS A 220 35.78 3.77 -10.79
N LYS A 221 36.78 4.65 -10.66
CA LYS A 221 36.64 5.95 -9.95
C LYS A 221 35.41 6.70 -10.48
N ARG A 222 34.58 7.19 -9.55
CA ARG A 222 33.42 8.05 -9.83
C ARG A 222 33.90 9.28 -10.60
N LYS A 223 33.31 9.60 -11.76
CA LYS A 223 33.51 10.91 -12.39
C LYS A 223 32.90 11.96 -11.47
N THR A 224 33.67 12.98 -11.11
CA THR A 224 33.29 14.06 -10.19
C THR A 224 32.45 15.15 -10.85
N THR A 225 32.18 15.06 -12.14
CA THR A 225 31.36 16.01 -12.89
C THR A 225 30.13 15.31 -13.47
N SER A 226 28.98 15.51 -12.83
CA SER A 226 27.68 15.25 -13.46
C SER A 226 27.51 16.28 -14.57
N THR A 227 27.37 15.79 -15.81
CA THR A 227 27.00 16.65 -16.94
C THR A 227 25.47 16.62 -17.02
N PRO A 228 24.79 17.76 -17.24
CA PRO A 228 23.34 17.78 -17.37
C PRO A 228 22.90 16.72 -18.37
N THR A 229 22.19 15.71 -17.90
CA THR A 229 21.89 14.54 -18.72
C THR A 229 20.52 14.75 -19.33
N THR A 230 20.46 14.85 -20.66
CA THR A 230 19.17 14.94 -21.36
C THR A 230 18.40 13.63 -21.14
N PRO A 231 17.07 13.67 -20.97
CA PRO A 231 16.27 12.46 -20.84
C PRO A 231 16.52 11.57 -22.07
N VAL A 232 17.09 10.38 -21.87
CA VAL A 232 17.20 9.42 -22.97
C VAL A 232 15.79 8.98 -23.30
N THR A 233 15.46 9.00 -24.58
CA THR A 233 14.27 8.37 -25.15
C THR A 233 14.14 6.96 -24.60
N LEU A 234 13.00 6.70 -23.95
CA LEU A 234 12.65 5.43 -23.33
C LEU A 234 12.98 4.25 -24.26
N PRO A 235 13.47 3.11 -23.71
CA PRO A 235 13.95 2.03 -24.55
C PRO A 235 12.85 1.54 -25.49
N PRO A 236 13.16 1.31 -26.78
CA PRO A 236 12.32 0.45 -27.59
C PRO A 236 12.21 -0.91 -26.90
N LYS A 237 11.04 -1.57 -27.03
CA LYS A 237 10.78 -2.93 -26.53
C LYS A 237 12.00 -3.85 -26.75
N SER A 238 12.21 -4.85 -25.88
CA SER A 238 13.24 -5.91 -25.97
C SER A 238 13.25 -6.72 -27.30
N SER A 239 12.43 -6.34 -28.28
CA SER A 239 12.40 -6.90 -29.63
C SER A 239 13.76 -6.95 -30.34
N THR A 240 14.79 -6.21 -29.89
CA THR A 240 16.16 -6.31 -30.42
C THR A 240 17.06 -7.32 -29.68
N ILE A 241 16.66 -7.88 -28.53
CA ILE A 241 17.55 -8.71 -27.68
C ILE A 241 17.25 -10.21 -27.81
N ILE A 242 16.01 -10.60 -28.11
CA ILE A 242 15.62 -12.03 -28.22
C ILE A 242 14.82 -12.21 -29.52
N SER A 243 15.46 -12.84 -30.52
CA SER A 243 14.92 -13.11 -31.87
C SER A 243 13.67 -14.00 -31.88
N GLN A 244 13.31 -14.61 -30.74
CA GLN A 244 12.20 -15.56 -30.65
C GLN A 244 11.09 -15.08 -29.73
N LYS A 245 9.86 -15.28 -30.21
CA LYS A 245 8.60 -15.06 -29.50
C LYS A 245 8.52 -15.95 -28.25
N ILE A 246 8.86 -15.41 -27.08
CA ILE A 246 8.84 -16.12 -25.78
C ILE A 246 7.39 -16.44 -25.35
N SER A 247 7.00 -17.64 -24.93
CA SER A 247 5.61 -17.86 -24.49
C SER A 247 5.33 -17.20 -23.13
N LYS A 248 4.16 -16.56 -22.96
CA LYS A 248 3.72 -16.04 -21.65
C LYS A 248 3.60 -17.21 -20.68
N VAL A 249 4.21 -17.11 -19.50
CA VAL A 249 4.14 -18.19 -18.50
C VAL A 249 2.87 -18.04 -17.66
N SER A 250 2.16 -19.16 -17.47
CA SER A 250 0.98 -19.29 -16.61
C SER A 250 1.31 -19.09 -15.12
N ASN A 251 0.41 -18.44 -14.38
CA ASN A 251 0.48 -18.25 -12.94
C ASN A 251 0.65 -19.60 -12.21
N SER A 252 1.67 -19.73 -11.36
CA SER A 252 1.69 -20.74 -10.31
C SER A 252 1.23 -20.09 -9.00
N PRO A 253 0.32 -20.70 -8.23
CA PRO A 253 -0.14 -20.11 -6.97
C PRO A 253 1.01 -20.09 -5.96
N THR A 254 1.54 -18.90 -5.71
CA THR A 254 2.42 -18.65 -4.56
C THR A 254 1.54 -18.54 -3.31
N PRO A 255 1.87 -19.23 -2.20
CA PRO A 255 1.17 -19.05 -0.94
C PRO A 255 1.17 -17.56 -0.56
N SER A 256 -0.01 -16.99 -0.42
CA SER A 256 -0.15 -15.61 0.06
C SER A 256 0.06 -15.64 1.57
N VAL A 257 1.12 -15.00 2.05
CA VAL A 257 1.31 -14.81 3.49
C VAL A 257 0.27 -13.77 3.92
N VAL A 258 -0.66 -14.18 4.80
CA VAL A 258 -1.60 -13.24 5.41
C VAL A 258 -0.78 -12.28 6.27
N ASN A 259 -0.90 -10.98 6.05
CA ASN A 259 -0.27 -9.99 6.92
C ASN A 259 -0.87 -10.18 8.34
N PRO A 260 -0.06 -10.53 9.35
CA PRO A 260 -0.56 -10.85 10.70
C PRO A 260 -1.27 -9.68 11.37
N VAL A 261 -1.14 -8.46 10.83
CA VAL A 261 -1.91 -7.30 11.29
C VAL A 261 -3.42 -7.52 11.13
N TRP A 262 -3.90 -8.35 10.20
CA TRP A 262 -5.34 -8.53 9.96
C TRP A 262 -5.94 -9.73 10.68
N THR A 263 -5.57 -9.92 11.95
CA THR A 263 -6.15 -10.95 12.82
C THR A 263 -6.75 -10.31 14.05
N ILE A 264 -7.89 -10.84 14.50
CA ILE A 264 -8.57 -10.33 15.69
C ILE A 264 -7.93 -10.91 16.95
N ASN A 265 -7.70 -10.05 17.94
CA ASN A 265 -7.40 -10.46 19.30
C ASN A 265 -8.53 -9.95 20.23
N LEU A 266 -9.04 -10.82 21.10
CA LEU A 266 -10.12 -10.44 22.01
C LEU A 266 -9.70 -9.35 23.03
N ALA A 267 -8.41 -9.06 23.18
CA ALA A 267 -7.94 -7.93 23.97
C ALA A 267 -7.95 -6.58 23.21
N ASP A 268 -8.25 -6.57 21.91
CA ASP A 268 -8.21 -5.37 21.08
C ASP A 268 -9.29 -4.37 21.47
N ARG A 269 -9.00 -3.08 21.21
CA ARG A 269 -9.98 -2.01 21.42
C ARG A 269 -11.04 -2.08 20.32
N ILE A 270 -12.30 -2.04 20.74
CA ILE A 270 -13.46 -2.06 19.86
C ILE A 270 -14.22 -0.74 19.92
N LEU A 271 -14.68 -0.25 18.78
CA LEU A 271 -15.68 0.82 18.67
C LEU A 271 -16.95 0.28 18.03
N VAL A 272 -18.06 0.32 18.78
CA VAL A 272 -19.42 0.12 18.24
C VAL A 272 -20.04 1.47 17.93
N ALA A 273 -20.43 1.68 16.68
CA ALA A 273 -21.02 2.92 16.18
C ALA A 273 -22.41 2.70 15.58
N GLU A 274 -23.42 3.33 16.16
CA GLU A 274 -24.76 3.42 15.57
C GLU A 274 -24.80 4.48 14.45
N ILE A 275 -25.28 4.12 13.26
CA ILE A 275 -25.17 4.96 12.07
C ILE A 275 -26.45 5.75 11.83
N THR A 276 -26.34 7.07 11.71
CA THR A 276 -27.48 7.94 11.37
C THR A 276 -27.73 8.01 9.88
N LYS A 277 -28.99 8.28 9.52
CA LYS A 277 -29.34 8.67 8.15
C LYS A 277 -28.67 10.02 7.84
N SER A 278 -27.74 10.01 6.89
CA SER A 278 -27.05 11.22 6.39
C SER A 278 -27.29 11.38 4.88
N GLY A 279 -28.57 11.41 4.52
CA GLY A 279 -29.01 11.46 3.11
C GLY A 279 -28.45 10.32 2.26
N SER A 280 -28.07 10.63 1.02
CA SER A 280 -27.47 9.67 0.07
C SER A 280 -26.01 9.33 0.34
N ARG A 281 -25.37 9.96 1.35
CA ARG A 281 -23.95 9.81 1.68
C ARG A 281 -23.72 9.18 3.05
N TRP A 282 -24.62 8.30 3.49
CA TRP A 282 -24.54 7.68 4.80
C TRP A 282 -23.33 6.74 4.97
N SER A 283 -22.65 6.36 3.88
CA SER A 283 -21.34 5.69 3.91
C SER A 283 -20.22 6.56 4.50
N GLN A 284 -20.42 7.88 4.63
CA GLN A 284 -19.58 8.79 5.39
C GLN A 284 -20.05 8.82 6.84
N ILE A 285 -19.39 8.03 7.68
CA ILE A 285 -19.78 7.89 9.08
C ILE A 285 -19.20 9.06 9.87
N ASN A 286 -20.08 9.79 10.55
CA ASN A 286 -19.69 10.84 11.48
C ASN A 286 -19.38 10.25 12.86
N PHE A 287 -18.28 10.71 13.44
CA PHE A 287 -17.83 10.34 14.78
C PHE A 287 -17.86 11.56 15.69
N ASP A 288 -18.01 11.33 17.00
CA ASP A 288 -17.76 12.37 17.98
C ASP A 288 -16.24 12.62 18.11
N LYS A 289 -15.88 13.73 18.77
CA LYS A 289 -14.48 14.13 18.93
C LYS A 289 -13.68 13.00 19.57
N LYS A 290 -14.23 12.41 20.64
CA LYS A 290 -13.59 11.36 21.42
C LYS A 290 -13.22 10.16 20.55
N SER A 291 -14.16 9.61 19.80
CA SER A 291 -13.91 8.48 18.90
C SER A 291 -12.92 8.86 17.81
N PHE A 292 -13.06 10.05 17.23
CA PHE A 292 -12.16 10.51 16.17
C PHE A 292 -10.70 10.68 16.65
N THR A 293 -10.51 11.23 17.85
CA THR A 293 -9.17 11.53 18.39
C THR A 293 -8.56 10.38 19.18
N GLU A 294 -9.32 9.73 20.05
CA GLU A 294 -8.80 8.73 20.99
C GLU A 294 -8.88 7.30 20.45
N PHE A 295 -9.89 6.98 19.65
CA PHE A 295 -10.01 5.65 19.02
C PHE A 295 -9.27 5.61 17.68
N PHE A 296 -9.60 6.52 16.76
CA PHE A 296 -8.95 6.54 15.45
C PHE A 296 -7.56 7.20 15.45
N GLY A 297 -7.22 8.03 16.46
CA GLY A 297 -5.94 8.72 16.52
C GLY A 297 -5.83 9.92 15.58
N ALA A 298 -6.95 10.46 15.07
CA ALA A 298 -6.96 11.56 14.11
C ALA A 298 -7.03 12.93 14.80
N THR A 299 -6.46 13.97 14.18
CA THR A 299 -6.47 15.34 14.73
C THR A 299 -7.59 16.19 14.11
N PRO A 300 -8.48 16.81 14.90
CA PRO A 300 -9.48 17.76 14.41
C PRO A 300 -8.81 18.97 13.74
N GLY A 301 -9.19 19.27 12.50
CA GLY A 301 -8.58 20.37 11.75
C GLY A 301 -7.14 20.12 11.31
N GLY A 302 -6.62 18.89 11.44
CA GLY A 302 -5.33 18.50 10.89
C GLY A 302 -5.30 18.67 9.36
N LYS A 303 -4.09 18.68 8.78
CA LYS A 303 -3.91 18.78 7.32
C LYS A 303 -4.76 17.72 6.61
N SER A 304 -5.87 18.17 6.00
CA SER A 304 -6.84 17.25 5.39
C SER A 304 -6.17 16.52 4.23
N GLY A 305 -6.21 15.19 4.25
CA GLY A 305 -5.78 14.35 3.13
C GLY A 305 -4.48 13.56 3.32
N THR A 306 -3.60 13.96 4.25
CA THR A 306 -2.37 13.21 4.53
C THR A 306 -2.59 12.10 5.56
N TYR A 307 -3.31 12.40 6.65
CA TYR A 307 -3.63 11.41 7.67
C TYR A 307 -4.54 10.30 7.11
N ARG A 308 -4.06 9.04 7.10
CA ARG A 308 -4.79 7.85 6.65
C ARG A 308 -5.02 6.83 7.76
N ILE A 309 -6.21 6.22 7.77
CA ILE A 309 -6.43 4.94 8.45
C ILE A 309 -6.55 3.83 7.41
N LEU A 310 -6.18 2.62 7.79
CA LEU A 310 -6.45 1.43 6.99
C LEU A 310 -7.70 0.73 7.52
N LEU A 311 -8.61 0.36 6.63
CA LEU A 311 -9.81 -0.41 6.97
C LEU A 311 -9.86 -1.70 6.17
N LYS A 312 -10.36 -2.78 6.78
CA LYS A 312 -10.79 -3.99 6.07
C LYS A 312 -12.18 -4.41 6.52
N HIS A 313 -13.08 -4.52 5.55
CA HIS A 313 -14.41 -5.06 5.81
C HIS A 313 -14.34 -6.58 5.99
N THR A 314 -15.03 -7.11 6.98
CA THR A 314 -15.38 -8.53 7.07
C THR A 314 -16.88 -8.71 6.89
N ASN A 315 -17.28 -9.76 6.18
CA ASN A 315 -18.69 -10.10 6.06
C ASN A 315 -19.15 -11.02 7.21
N ALA A 316 -20.45 -11.35 7.24
CA ALA A 316 -21.02 -12.23 8.26
C ALA A 316 -20.39 -13.64 8.36
N LEU A 317 -19.57 -14.05 7.38
CA LEU A 317 -18.86 -15.33 7.33
C LEU A 317 -17.39 -15.21 7.76
N GLY A 318 -16.91 -14.03 8.18
CA GLY A 318 -15.50 -13.81 8.54
C GLY A 318 -14.57 -13.57 7.35
N LYS A 319 -15.11 -13.44 6.13
CA LYS A 319 -14.25 -13.21 4.96
C LYS A 319 -13.82 -11.76 4.88
N LEU A 320 -12.51 -11.53 5.03
CA LEU A 320 -11.89 -10.23 4.81
C LEU A 320 -11.90 -9.82 3.34
N MET A 321 -12.26 -8.55 3.11
CA MET A 321 -12.21 -7.87 1.82
C MET A 321 -10.89 -7.11 1.63
N GLU A 322 -10.77 -6.40 0.50
CA GLU A 322 -9.59 -5.60 0.16
C GLU A 322 -9.31 -4.48 1.17
N THR A 323 -8.02 -4.11 1.34
CA THR A 323 -7.61 -3.01 2.21
C THR A 323 -8.05 -1.66 1.64
N GLU A 324 -8.67 -0.83 2.48
CA GLU A 324 -9.07 0.54 2.16
C GLU A 324 -8.15 1.55 2.86
N SER A 325 -7.50 2.45 2.12
CA SER A 325 -6.86 3.65 2.70
C SER A 325 -7.86 4.80 2.74
N ARG A 326 -8.14 5.32 3.95
CA ARG A 326 -9.16 6.36 4.15
C ARG A 326 -8.56 7.62 4.75
N PRO A 327 -8.65 8.78 4.08
CA PRO A 327 -8.23 10.03 4.68
C PRO A 327 -9.18 10.39 5.81
N SER A 328 -8.63 11.01 6.86
CA SER A 328 -9.48 11.69 7.83
C SER A 328 -10.05 12.95 7.19
N VAL A 329 -11.37 13.13 7.32
CA VAL A 329 -12.03 14.36 6.89
C VAL A 329 -12.49 15.07 8.15
N SER A 330 -11.87 16.22 8.40
CA SER A 330 -12.20 17.09 9.52
C SER A 330 -12.24 18.54 9.06
N VAL A 331 -13.21 19.29 9.57
CA VAL A 331 -13.17 20.75 9.62
C VAL A 331 -13.10 21.17 11.09
N ALA A 332 -12.52 22.34 11.36
CA ALA A 332 -12.13 22.75 12.71
C ALA A 332 -13.28 22.75 13.74
N SER A 333 -14.52 22.92 13.30
CA SER A 333 -15.68 23.08 14.21
C SER A 333 -16.54 21.83 14.33
N HIS A 334 -17.06 21.24 13.24
CA HIS A 334 -17.95 20.08 13.28
C HIS A 334 -17.93 19.33 11.94
N ASN A 335 -17.82 17.99 11.96
CA ASN A 335 -17.80 17.01 10.83
C ASN A 335 -16.50 16.21 10.79
N TRP A 336 -16.39 15.22 11.69
CA TRP A 336 -15.29 14.26 11.78
C TRP A 336 -15.74 12.93 11.21
N ARG A 337 -15.23 12.55 10.04
CA ARG A 337 -15.76 11.40 9.30
C ARG A 337 -14.70 10.55 8.62
N PHE A 338 -15.04 9.28 8.47
CA PHE A 338 -14.38 8.33 7.59
C PHE A 338 -15.41 7.69 6.65
N GLU A 339 -14.97 7.36 5.43
CA GLU A 339 -15.78 6.59 4.46
C GLU A 339 -15.55 5.09 4.66
N ILE A 340 -16.61 4.29 4.60
CA ILE A 340 -16.53 2.83 4.55
C ILE A 340 -17.05 2.29 3.21
N SER A 341 -16.32 1.39 2.55
CA SER A 341 -16.78 0.82 1.26
C SER A 341 -18.04 -0.03 1.43
N ALA A 342 -18.19 -0.75 2.55
CA ALA A 342 -19.30 -1.69 2.72
C ALA A 342 -20.69 -1.05 2.61
N ALA A 343 -20.80 0.24 2.96
CA ALA A 343 -22.05 1.00 2.84
C ALA A 343 -22.26 1.64 1.45
N SER A 344 -21.25 1.61 0.58
CA SER A 344 -21.30 2.29 -0.72
C SER A 344 -22.32 1.63 -1.64
N GLY A 345 -23.28 2.42 -2.14
CA GLY A 345 -24.34 1.95 -3.04
C GLY A 345 -25.50 1.23 -2.33
N LEU A 346 -25.43 1.04 -1.01
CA LEU A 346 -26.54 0.48 -0.24
C LEU A 346 -27.56 1.58 0.12
N ALA A 347 -28.84 1.22 0.07
CA ALA A 347 -29.89 2.07 0.61
C ALA A 347 -29.84 2.07 2.15
N TYR A 348 -30.03 3.23 2.77
CA TYR A 348 -30.22 3.29 4.22
C TYR A 348 -31.52 2.55 4.59
N PRO A 349 -31.57 1.79 5.71
CA PRO A 349 -32.77 1.06 6.11
C PRO A 349 -34.00 1.95 6.24
N GLN A 350 -35.17 1.38 5.91
CA GLN A 350 -36.45 2.03 6.16
C GLN A 350 -36.91 1.79 7.60
N GLY A 351 -37.73 2.69 8.14
CA GLY A 351 -38.23 2.58 9.51
C GLY A 351 -37.32 3.22 10.55
N SER A 352 -37.44 2.75 11.80
CA SER A 352 -36.73 3.30 12.97
C SER A 352 -35.40 2.60 13.28
N ASP A 353 -35.18 1.42 12.71
CA ASP A 353 -33.97 0.63 12.90
C ASP A 353 -32.78 1.27 12.18
N ARG A 354 -31.60 1.18 12.80
CA ARG A 354 -30.38 1.84 12.34
C ARG A 354 -29.28 0.81 12.15
N PRO A 355 -28.46 0.91 11.09
CA PRO A 355 -27.27 0.09 10.97
C PRO A 355 -26.28 0.35 12.10
N TYR A 356 -25.44 -0.66 12.36
CA TYR A 356 -24.27 -0.55 13.23
C TYR A 356 -23.01 -0.80 12.43
N VAL A 357 -21.91 -0.19 12.86
CA VAL A 357 -20.57 -0.59 12.45
C VAL A 357 -19.76 -0.89 13.67
N VAL A 358 -19.11 -2.06 13.68
CA VAL A 358 -18.18 -2.47 14.72
C VAL A 358 -16.77 -2.40 14.13
N PHE A 359 -15.89 -1.63 14.76
CA PHE A 359 -14.48 -1.53 14.38
C PHE A 359 -13.62 -2.21 15.45
N ASP A 360 -12.71 -3.07 15.00
CA ASP A 360 -11.68 -3.73 15.79
C ASP A 360 -10.31 -3.15 15.43
N GLU A 361 -9.62 -2.57 16.40
CA GLU A 361 -8.29 -1.97 16.20
C GLU A 361 -7.17 -3.01 16.29
N VAL A 362 -6.98 -3.73 15.20
CA VAL A 362 -5.95 -4.77 15.07
C VAL A 362 -4.51 -4.26 15.06
N SER A 363 -4.32 -2.97 14.76
CA SER A 363 -3.06 -2.24 14.91
C SER A 363 -3.33 -0.74 14.92
N THR A 364 -2.37 0.07 15.39
CA THR A 364 -2.53 1.53 15.40
C THR A 364 -2.90 2.06 14.01
N ARG A 365 -4.09 2.67 13.94
CA ARG A 365 -4.68 3.26 12.72
C ARG A 365 -5.08 2.24 11.65
N SER A 366 -5.22 0.96 12.02
CA SER A 366 -5.64 -0.12 11.13
C SER A 366 -6.76 -0.92 11.78
N PHE A 367 -7.89 -1.02 11.09
CA PHE A 367 -9.11 -1.54 11.68
C PHE A 367 -9.76 -2.60 10.79
N ILE A 368 -10.17 -3.72 11.39
CA ILE A 368 -11.17 -4.60 10.78
C ILE A 368 -12.53 -4.03 11.15
N TYR A 369 -13.49 -4.05 10.23
CA TYR A 369 -14.84 -3.61 10.53
C TYR A 369 -15.91 -4.50 9.92
N GLU A 370 -17.04 -4.59 10.60
CA GLU A 370 -18.26 -5.22 10.10
C GLU A 370 -19.36 -4.16 10.04
N LEU A 371 -20.03 -4.05 8.89
CA LEU A 371 -21.28 -3.30 8.74
C LEU A 371 -22.44 -4.26 8.99
N ILE A 372 -23.27 -3.97 9.99
CA ILE A 372 -24.42 -4.78 10.36
C ILE A 372 -25.70 -4.02 10.06
N MET A 373 -26.47 -4.51 9.09
CA MET A 373 -27.76 -3.96 8.67
C MET A 373 -28.92 -4.60 9.43
N PRO A 374 -30.06 -3.90 9.60
CA PRO A 374 -31.29 -4.54 10.08
C PRO A 374 -31.65 -5.75 9.22
N GLY A 375 -31.80 -6.91 9.88
CA GLY A 375 -32.06 -8.19 9.22
C GLY A 375 -30.83 -9.08 9.04
N ASP A 376 -29.61 -8.56 9.23
CA ASP A 376 -28.40 -9.38 9.22
C ASP A 376 -28.33 -10.31 10.44
N PRO A 377 -27.67 -11.48 10.34
CA PRO A 377 -27.57 -12.44 11.44
C PRO A 377 -27.05 -11.84 12.76
N GLY A 378 -26.12 -10.89 12.66
CA GLY A 378 -25.51 -10.21 13.81
C GLY A 378 -26.35 -9.08 14.43
N TYR A 379 -27.45 -8.68 13.79
CA TYR A 379 -28.16 -7.45 14.14
C TYR A 379 -28.85 -7.53 15.51
N THR A 380 -29.49 -8.66 15.82
CA THR A 380 -30.22 -8.83 17.07
C THR A 380 -29.31 -8.67 18.28
N ASP A 381 -28.14 -9.32 18.25
CA ASP A 381 -27.19 -9.29 19.36
C ASP A 381 -26.60 -7.89 19.56
N ILE A 382 -26.11 -7.25 18.48
CA ILE A 382 -25.51 -5.91 18.59
C ILE A 382 -26.53 -4.86 19.00
N ASN A 383 -27.78 -4.97 18.53
CA ASN A 383 -28.87 -4.07 18.94
C ASN A 383 -29.21 -4.26 20.43
N ALA A 384 -29.25 -5.50 20.93
CA ALA A 384 -29.46 -5.78 22.34
C ALA A 384 -28.33 -5.21 23.21
N PHE A 385 -27.07 -5.41 22.80
CA PHE A 385 -25.90 -4.82 23.45
C PHE A 385 -25.99 -3.29 23.53
N VAL A 386 -26.27 -2.62 22.40
CA VAL A 386 -26.38 -1.15 22.35
C VAL A 386 -27.54 -0.65 23.21
N LYS A 387 -28.70 -1.31 23.20
CA LYS A 387 -29.86 -0.94 24.04
C LYS A 387 -29.55 -1.08 25.53
N ALA A 388 -28.93 -2.19 25.93
CA ALA A 388 -28.51 -2.40 27.31
C ALA A 388 -27.53 -1.32 27.77
N TRP A 389 -26.53 -0.99 26.94
CA TRP A 389 -25.58 0.08 27.23
C TRP A 389 -26.27 1.45 27.34
N LYS A 390 -27.19 1.78 26.43
CA LYS A 390 -27.95 3.04 26.47
C LYS A 390 -28.74 3.18 27.77
N ASN A 391 -29.43 2.12 28.19
CA ASN A 391 -30.19 2.09 29.43
C ASN A 391 -29.26 2.27 30.65
N ALA A 392 -28.15 1.54 30.71
CA ALA A 392 -27.19 1.63 31.81
C ALA A 392 -26.54 3.02 31.94
N ASN A 393 -26.44 3.76 30.83
CA ASN A 393 -25.78 5.07 30.77
C ASN A 393 -26.77 6.25 30.65
N ASN A 394 -28.08 6.01 30.76
CA ASN A 394 -29.14 7.01 30.54
C ASN A 394 -28.96 7.80 29.22
N LYS A 395 -28.60 7.11 28.13
CA LYS A 395 -28.36 7.71 26.81
C LYS A 395 -29.55 7.47 25.87
N THR A 396 -30.11 8.56 25.35
CA THR A 396 -31.22 8.53 24.37
C THR A 396 -30.75 8.80 22.93
N GLY A 397 -29.54 9.35 22.76
CA GLY A 397 -28.96 9.70 21.47
C GLY A 397 -28.27 8.53 20.76
N ILE A 398 -27.42 8.90 19.79
CA ILE A 398 -26.62 7.95 19.00
C ILE A 398 -25.51 7.36 19.87
N ALA A 399 -25.35 6.03 19.81
CA ALA A 399 -24.34 5.32 20.57
C ALA A 399 -22.97 5.32 19.87
N ARG A 400 -21.93 5.65 20.64
CA ARG A 400 -20.51 5.44 20.35
C ARG A 400 -19.92 4.75 21.57
N ILE A 401 -19.68 3.45 21.47
CA ILE A 401 -19.29 2.62 22.60
C ILE A 401 -17.87 2.12 22.33
N ILE A 402 -16.92 2.54 23.17
CA ILE A 402 -15.56 2.01 23.16
C ILE A 402 -15.50 0.92 24.24
N THR A 403 -15.07 -0.27 23.85
CA THR A 403 -14.96 -1.47 24.71
C THR A 403 -13.80 -2.35 24.22
N ASP A 404 -13.75 -3.61 24.64
CA ASP A 404 -12.77 -4.59 24.20
C ASP A 404 -13.44 -5.81 23.55
N GLY A 405 -12.66 -6.59 22.80
CA GLY A 405 -13.14 -7.77 22.08
C GLY A 405 -13.76 -8.82 23.00
N ASN A 406 -13.22 -9.06 24.20
CA ASN A 406 -13.76 -10.02 25.16
C ASN A 406 -15.17 -9.62 25.60
N THR A 407 -15.35 -8.35 25.96
CA THR A 407 -16.63 -7.81 26.42
C THR A 407 -17.67 -7.85 25.29
N LEU A 408 -17.31 -7.43 24.08
CA LEU A 408 -18.26 -7.40 22.98
C LEU A 408 -18.60 -8.81 22.47
N ASN A 409 -17.61 -9.69 22.31
CA ASN A 409 -17.80 -11.06 21.83
C ASN A 409 -18.77 -11.85 22.73
N ALA A 410 -18.63 -11.72 24.05
CA ALA A 410 -19.52 -12.37 25.01
C ALA A 410 -21.01 -12.00 24.81
N SER A 411 -21.29 -10.79 24.33
CA SER A 411 -22.66 -10.29 24.09
C SER A 411 -23.11 -10.43 22.63
N THR A 412 -22.18 -10.69 21.71
CA THR A 412 -22.45 -10.66 20.26
C THR A 412 -21.76 -11.80 19.49
N PRO A 413 -21.89 -13.07 19.94
CA PRO A 413 -21.15 -14.19 19.34
C PRO A 413 -21.52 -14.46 17.87
N SER A 414 -22.62 -13.92 17.38
CA SER A 414 -23.09 -14.10 15.99
C SER A 414 -22.35 -13.27 14.94
N LEU A 415 -21.62 -12.21 15.35
CA LEU A 415 -20.93 -11.30 14.44
C LEU A 415 -19.95 -12.05 13.52
N GLY A 416 -19.88 -11.61 12.26
CA GLY A 416 -18.88 -12.07 11.31
C GLY A 416 -17.46 -11.70 11.73
N LEU A 417 -17.31 -10.62 12.50
CA LEU A 417 -16.06 -10.17 13.10
C LEU A 417 -15.33 -11.33 13.78
N TRP A 418 -15.98 -12.08 14.68
CA TRP A 418 -15.34 -13.15 15.45
C TRP A 418 -14.95 -14.41 14.65
N LYS A 419 -15.21 -14.42 13.34
CA LYS A 419 -14.93 -15.53 12.42
C LYS A 419 -13.73 -15.25 11.51
N VAL A 420 -13.12 -14.08 11.64
CA VAL A 420 -11.95 -13.62 10.86
C VAL A 420 -10.71 -14.45 11.15
#